data_AF-A0A2P8EB25-F1
#
_entry.id   AF-A0A2P8EB25-F1
#
_cell.length_a   1.000
_cell.length_b   1.000
_cell.length_c   1.000
_cell.angle_alpha   90.00
_cell.angle_beta   90.00
_cell.angle_gamma   90.00
#
_symmetry.space_group_name_H-M   'P 1'
#
loop_
_entity.id
_entity.type
_entity.pdbx_description
1 polymer ?
#
loop_
_entity_poly.entity_id
_entity_poly.type
_entity_poly.pdbx_seq_one_letter_code
_entity_poly.pdbx_strand_id
1 'polypeptide(L)' 'MYFTDRGIEELDERRGDEQVTLGWLSEQMRRFVDLNPEFETSVERLATWLARTDDDADADDDVEAEDA' A
#
# COMPACT_ATOMS: atom_id res chain seq x y z
N MET A 1 -18.10 -16.42 4.79
CA MET A 1 -18.20 -14.98 5.14
C MET A 1 -17.75 -14.85 6.58
N TYR A 2 -16.73 -14.11 7.01
CA TYR A 2 -15.71 -13.28 6.36
C TYR A 2 -14.35 -13.97 6.59
N PHE A 3 -13.55 -14.15 5.55
CA PHE A 3 -12.20 -14.70 5.65
C PHE A 3 -11.16 -13.77 5.02
N THR A 4 -11.63 -12.64 4.46
CA THR A 4 -10.84 -11.69 3.68
C THR A 4 -9.86 -10.90 4.54
N ASP A 5 -10.18 -10.69 5.82
CA ASP A 5 -9.40 -9.76 6.66
C ASP A 5 -8.68 -10.45 7.82
N ARG A 6 -8.81 -11.78 7.97
CA ARG A 6 -8.21 -12.54 9.07
C ARG A 6 -6.70 -12.33 9.21
N GLY A 7 -5.99 -12.20 8.09
CA GLY A 7 -4.55 -11.94 8.10
C GLY A 7 -4.18 -10.53 8.56
N ILE A 8 -5.04 -9.54 8.25
CA ILE A 8 -4.85 -8.15 8.67
C ILE A 8 -5.20 -8.01 10.16
N GLU A 9 -6.31 -8.61 10.59
CA GLU A 9 -6.72 -8.66 12.00
C GLU A 9 -5.64 -9.30 12.89
N GLU A 10 -5.11 -10.47 12.50
CA GLU A 10 -4.04 -11.11 13.27
C GLU A 10 -2.74 -10.28 13.25
N LEU A 11 -2.44 -9.56 12.17
CA LEU A 11 -1.27 -8.67 12.14
C LEU A 11 -1.43 -7.53 13.15
N ASP A 12 -2.60 -6.89 13.18
CA ASP A 12 -2.93 -5.80 14.10
C ASP A 12 -2.90 -6.28 15.57
N GLU A 13 -3.58 -7.41 15.87
CA GLU A 13 -3.63 -7.98 17.21
C GLU A 13 -2.25 -8.35 17.77
N ARG A 14 -1.34 -8.83 16.91
CA ARG A 14 -0.02 -9.30 17.35
C ARG A 14 1.07 -8.23 17.34
N ARG A 15 1.00 -7.30 16.39
CA ARG A 15 2.12 -6.39 16.04
C ARG A 15 1.67 -4.95 15.77
N GLY A 16 0.41 -4.59 16.04
CA GLY A 16 -0.12 -3.24 15.77
C GLY A 16 0.61 -2.12 16.50
N ASP A 17 1.22 -2.41 17.65
CA ASP A 17 2.03 -1.43 18.41
C ASP A 17 3.45 -1.23 17.85
N GLU A 18 3.88 -2.01 16.84
CA GLU A 18 5.21 -1.90 16.25
C GLU A 18 5.31 -0.73 15.25
N GLN A 19 6.27 0.16 15.46
CA GLN A 19 6.58 1.27 14.55
C GLN A 19 7.65 0.84 13.53
N VAL A 20 7.34 0.93 12.24
CA VAL A 20 8.26 0.60 11.14
C VAL A 20 8.34 1.73 10.12
N THR A 21 9.42 1.78 9.35
CA THR A 21 9.55 2.72 8.23
C THR A 21 8.88 2.13 6.97
N LEU A 22 8.42 3.00 6.06
CA LEU A 22 7.92 2.54 4.75
C LEU A 22 9.00 1.76 3.97
N GLY A 23 10.27 2.12 4.11
CA GLY A 23 11.37 1.37 3.51
C GLY A 23 11.46 -0.09 4.00
N TRP A 24 11.29 -0.32 5.32
CA TRP A 24 11.24 -1.68 5.86
C TRP A 24 10.02 -2.46 5.34
N LEU A 25 8.86 -1.80 5.24
CA LEU A 25 7.65 -2.42 4.69
C LEU A 25 7.84 -2.80 3.22
N SER A 26 8.43 -1.93 2.40
CA SER A 26 8.74 -2.22 0.99
C SER A 26 9.66 -3.44 0.84
N GLU A 27 10.62 -3.63 1.74
CA GLU A 27 11.47 -4.83 1.74
C GLU A 27 10.67 -6.11 2.04
N GLN A 28 9.70 -6.05 2.96
CA GLN A 28 8.82 -7.19 3.24
C GLN A 28 7.91 -7.50 2.04
N MET A 29 7.38 -6.48 1.37
CA MET A 29 6.59 -6.64 0.14
C MET A 29 7.39 -7.32 -0.97
N ARG A 30 8.62 -6.90 -1.21
CA ARG A 30 9.49 -7.54 -2.21
C ARG A 30 9.77 -9.00 -1.87
N ARG A 31 10.12 -9.30 -0.61
CA ARG A 31 10.28 -10.68 -0.15
C ARG A 31 9.03 -11.52 -0.36
N PHE A 32 7.85 -10.95 -0.11
CA PHE A 32 6.58 -11.65 -0.32
C PHE A 32 6.36 -11.98 -1.80
N VAL A 33 6.60 -11.03 -2.71
CA VAL A 33 6.49 -11.26 -4.16
C VAL A 33 7.54 -12.26 -4.66
N ASP A 34 8.78 -12.18 -4.17
CA ASP A 34 9.84 -13.15 -4.50
C ASP A 34 9.42 -14.60 -4.18
N LEU A 35 8.64 -14.79 -3.11
CA LEU A 35 8.13 -16.09 -2.70
C LEU A 35 6.78 -16.46 -3.34
N ASN A 36 5.99 -15.47 -3.76
CA ASN A 36 4.64 -15.65 -4.32
C ASN A 36 4.45 -14.74 -5.55
N PRO A 37 5.06 -15.08 -6.70
CA PRO A 37 5.08 -14.21 -7.88
C PRO A 37 3.70 -13.88 -8.45
N GLU A 38 2.69 -14.72 -8.22
CA GLU A 38 1.32 -14.49 -8.68
C GLU A 38 0.65 -13.25 -8.07
N PHE A 39 1.21 -12.71 -6.98
CA PHE A 39 0.69 -11.51 -6.32
C PHE A 39 1.41 -10.21 -6.70
N GLU A 40 2.40 -10.26 -7.59
CA GLU A 40 3.22 -9.11 -7.99
C GLU A 40 2.37 -7.87 -8.33
N THR A 41 1.42 -8.00 -9.25
CA THR A 41 0.58 -6.87 -9.69
C THR A 41 -0.26 -6.28 -8.56
N SER A 42 -0.78 -7.11 -7.67
CA SER A 42 -1.59 -6.64 -6.52
C SER A 42 -0.73 -5.87 -5.52
N VAL A 43 0.47 -6.38 -5.22
CA VAL A 43 1.42 -5.75 -4.30
C VAL A 43 2.01 -4.47 -4.91
N GLU A 44 2.30 -4.45 -6.21
CA GLU A 44 2.77 -3.27 -6.93
C GLU A 44 1.74 -2.13 -6.88
N ARG A 45 0.45 -2.43 -7.07
CA ARG A 45 -0.63 -1.44 -6.95
C ARG A 45 -0.75 -0.88 -5.53
N LEU A 46 -0.65 -1.74 -4.51
CA LEU A 46 -0.66 -1.30 -3.11
C LEU A 46 0.54 -0.40 -2.79
N ALA A 47 1.74 -0.77 -3.23
CA ALA A 47 2.94 0.03 -3.04
C ALA A 47 2.84 1.39 -3.74
N THR A 48 2.29 1.42 -4.95
CA THR A 48 2.03 2.66 -5.70
C THR A 48 1.03 3.55 -4.97
N TRP A 49 -0.04 2.97 -4.42
CA TRP A 49 -1.02 3.72 -3.63
C TRP A 49 -0.41 4.30 -2.35
N LEU A 50 0.40 3.53 -1.62
CA LEU A 50 1.10 4.01 -0.41
C LEU A 50 2.19 5.06 -0.70
N ALA A 51 2.76 5.06 -1.91
CA ALA A 51 3.79 6.01 -2.31
C ALA A 51 3.23 7.37 -2.71
N ARG A 52 1.91 7.49 -2.90
CA ARG A 52 1.24 8.78 -3.12
C ARG A 52 1.23 9.52 -1.79
N THR A 53 1.86 10.70 -1.79
CA THR A 53 1.79 11.64 -0.67
C THR A 53 0.50 12.46 -0.81
N ASP A 54 -0.06 13.00 0.28
CA ASP A 54 -1.23 13.90 0.18
C ASP A 54 -0.95 15.09 -0.79
N ASP A 55 0.30 15.56 -0.88
CA ASP A 55 0.74 16.59 -1.85
C ASP A 55 0.62 16.15 -3.33
N ASP A 56 0.67 14.85 -3.63
CA ASP A 56 0.50 14.33 -5.00
C ASP A 56 -0.99 14.19 -5.37
N ALA A 57 -1.89 14.10 -4.37
CA ALA A 57 -3.33 13.97 -4.58
C ALA A 57 -4.00 15.30 -4.93
N ASP A 58 -3.48 16.42 -4.40
CA ASP A 58 -3.94 17.78 -4.73
C ASP A 58 -3.51 18.21 -6.15
N ALA A 59 -2.42 17.66 -6.69
CA ALA A 59 -1.94 17.98 -8.04
C ALA A 59 -2.80 17.39 -9.18
N ASP A 60 -3.66 16.40 -8.89
CA ASP A 60 -4.59 15.78 -9.86
C ASP A 60 -5.98 16.48 -9.89
N ASP A 61 -6.30 17.37 -8.92
CA ASP A 61 -7.58 18.11 -8.87
C ASP A 61 -7.50 19.50 -9.55
N ASP A 62 -6.28 20.04 -9.75
CA ASP A 62 -6.00 21.33 -10.41
C ASP A 62 -5.93 21.24 -11.97
N VAL A 63 -6.68 20.33 -12.61
CA VAL A 63 -6.78 20.26 -14.09
C VAL A 63 -8.11 20.79 -14.66
N GLU A 64 -9.00 21.33 -13.82
CA GLU A 64 -10.27 21.93 -14.26
C GLU A 64 -10.22 23.47 -14.11
N ALA A 65 -9.70 24.17 -15.14
CA ALA A 65 -10.21 25.45 -15.69
C ALA A 65 -9.13 26.34 -16.35
N GLU A 66 -8.48 25.84 -17.41
CA GLU A 66 -7.89 26.70 -18.46
C GLU A 66 -8.32 26.05 -19.78
N ASP A 67 -9.39 26.47 -20.47
CA ASP A 67 -9.47 27.71 -21.23
C ASP A 67 -10.93 27.98 -21.67
N ALA A 68 -11.16 29.23 -22.05
CA ALA A 68 -12.41 29.98 -22.21
C ALA A 68 -13.41 29.56 -23.31
#